data_AF-A0A0G1DHU7-F1
#
_entry.id   AF-A0A0G1DHU7-F1
#
_cell.length_a   1.000
_cell.length_b   1.000
_cell.length_c   1.000
_cell.angle_alpha   90.00
_cell.angle_beta   90.00
_cell.angle_gamma   90.00
#
_symmetry.space_group_name_H-M   'P 1'
#
loop_
_entity.id
_entity.type
_entity.pdbx_description
1 polymer ?
#
loop_
_entity_poly.entity_id
_entity_poly.type
_entity_poly.pdbx_seq_one_letter_code
_entity_poly.pdbx_strand_id
1 'polypeptide(L)'
;MLDFIKRNKVTVIILVSTLVLGGIAIFTAVRLYSLRSQRVAPSAPESIPGAAAPTLTNTCDLTFTTTAETAGCNDPCTDDTDCTEANHTCVDTDDDGVDDSCRLTAYPDEIDCQAPVVPDSCNDSCTTNAECVAVDPDFTCSDTDDAGNLRCRLDENPDSTTCQPADNPQCNDTCDNNSDCPTSMVCDSTSDTCRNPDCRAETDCVCAEVDEDIVCNDACTNDNECPSGMDCVSNRCRNPQCDDETDCTCSLARAATPTATPSTSLPDAGVSTPTFVGVGAAILLFVGALILVL
;
A
#
# COMPACT_ATOMS: atom_id res chain seq x y z
N MET A 1 24.45 33.39 -30.19
CA MET A 1 23.56 32.63 -29.28
C MET A 1 23.87 31.14 -29.25
N LEU A 2 23.83 30.44 -30.40
CA LEU A 2 24.15 29.00 -30.51
C LEU A 2 25.59 28.62 -30.12
N ASP A 3 26.56 29.53 -30.24
CA ASP A 3 27.96 29.24 -29.86
C ASP A 3 28.18 29.19 -28.34
N PHE A 4 27.36 29.91 -27.56
CA PHE A 4 27.41 29.85 -26.09
C PHE A 4 26.82 28.52 -25.59
N ILE A 5 25.76 28.03 -26.25
CA ILE A 5 25.16 26.72 -26.01
C ILE A 5 26.14 25.59 -26.32
N LYS A 6 26.97 25.76 -27.36
CA LYS A 6 27.96 24.75 -27.75
C LYS A 6 29.11 24.59 -26.75
N ARG A 7 29.49 25.66 -26.06
CA ARG A 7 30.62 25.68 -25.12
C ARG A 7 30.24 25.19 -23.72
N ASN A 8 29.01 25.46 -23.29
CA ASN A 8 28.54 25.17 -21.92
C ASN A 8 27.37 24.16 -21.92
N LYS A 9 27.45 23.11 -22.75
CA LYS A 9 26.39 22.10 -22.89
C LYS A 9 25.99 21.47 -21.55
N VAL A 10 26.97 21.21 -20.68
CA VAL A 10 26.75 20.61 -19.35
C VAL A 10 25.90 21.54 -18.47
N THR A 11 26.20 22.83 -18.42
CA THR A 11 25.45 23.81 -17.63
C THR A 11 24.01 23.95 -18.12
N VAL A 12 23.79 23.95 -19.45
CA VAL A 12 22.45 24.01 -20.03
C VAL A 12 21.64 22.75 -19.68
N ILE A 13 22.24 21.57 -19.76
CA ILE A 13 21.58 20.30 -19.39
C ILE A 13 21.17 20.31 -17.92
N ILE A 14 22.05 20.76 -17.02
CA ILE A 14 21.74 20.86 -15.58
C ILE A 14 20.59 21.85 -15.35
N LEU A 15 20.59 23.00 -16.01
CA LEU A 15 19.51 23.99 -15.87
C LEU A 15 18.15 23.44 -16.33
N VAL A 16 18.13 22.75 -17.47
CA VAL A 16 16.92 22.13 -18.00
C VAL A 16 16.44 20.99 -17.11
N SER A 17 17.35 20.12 -16.64
CA SER A 17 16.97 19.00 -15.77
C SER A 17 16.39 19.48 -14.44
N THR A 18 16.98 20.52 -13.83
CA THR A 18 16.49 21.09 -12.57
C THR A 18 15.09 21.69 -12.74
N LEU A 19 14.82 22.34 -13.88
CA LEU A 19 13.51 22.92 -14.19
C LEU A 19 12.44 21.84 -14.43
N VAL A 20 12.80 20.75 -15.12
CA VAL A 20 11.89 19.60 -15.33
C VAL A 20 11.58 18.91 -13.99
N LEU A 21 12.58 18.67 -13.15
CA LEU A 21 12.39 18.03 -11.83
C LEU A 21 11.53 18.90 -10.91
N GLY A 22 11.76 20.22 -10.88
CA GLY A 22 10.92 21.15 -10.13
C GLY A 22 9.46 21.17 -10.63
N GLY A 23 9.26 21.08 -11.94
CA GLY A 23 7.93 21.00 -12.54
C GLY A 23 7.17 19.73 -12.15
N ILE A 24 7.85 18.57 -12.15
CA ILE A 24 7.25 17.29 -11.74
C ILE A 24 6.83 17.37 -10.27
N ALA A 25 7.70 17.85 -9.37
CA ALA A 25 7.41 17.93 -7.94
C ALA A 25 6.19 18.82 -7.62
N ILE A 26 6.06 19.96 -8.32
CA ILE A 26 4.90 20.85 -8.18
C ILE A 26 3.62 20.15 -8.66
N PHE A 27 3.68 19.44 -9.79
CA PHE A 27 2.53 18.73 -10.34
C PHE A 27 2.02 17.62 -9.41
N THR A 28 2.93 16.81 -8.82
CA THR A 28 2.53 15.78 -7.86
C THR A 28 1.91 16.38 -6.61
N ALA A 29 2.47 17.47 -6.08
CA ALA A 29 1.90 18.16 -4.92
C ALA A 29 0.47 18.66 -5.18
N VAL A 30 0.22 19.26 -6.34
CA VAL A 30 -1.13 19.74 -6.74
C VAL A 30 -2.11 18.57 -6.91
N ARG A 31 -1.67 17.46 -7.51
CA ARG A 31 -2.50 16.27 -7.70
C ARG A 31 -2.92 15.63 -6.37
N LEU A 32 -1.99 15.50 -5.41
CA LEU A 32 -2.28 14.98 -4.07
C LEU A 32 -3.23 15.89 -3.29
N TYR A 33 -3.06 17.21 -3.39
CA TYR A 33 -3.95 18.18 -2.74
C TYR A 33 -5.38 18.13 -3.32
N SER A 34 -5.50 17.94 -4.63
CA SER A 34 -6.79 17.82 -5.31
C SER A 34 -7.56 16.58 -4.88
N LEU A 35 -6.87 15.47 -4.62
CA LEU A 35 -7.49 14.21 -4.17
C LEU A 35 -8.04 14.29 -2.74
N ARG A 36 -7.38 15.03 -1.83
CA ARG A 36 -7.87 15.21 -0.44
C ARG A 36 -9.16 16.03 -0.32
N SER A 37 -9.56 16.72 -1.38
CA SER A 37 -10.74 17.59 -1.37
C SER A 37 -12.06 16.85 -1.62
N GLN A 38 -12.00 15.61 -2.11
CA GLN A 38 -13.19 14.75 -2.21
C GLN A 38 -13.36 14.00 -0.89
N ARG A 39 -14.30 14.46 -0.07
CA ARG A 39 -14.78 13.67 1.07
C ARG A 39 -15.39 12.39 0.49
N VAL A 40 -14.68 11.28 0.60
CA VAL A 40 -15.28 9.95 0.48
C VAL A 40 -16.22 9.79 1.66
N ALA A 41 -17.51 10.02 1.41
CA ALA A 41 -18.56 9.65 2.34
C ALA A 41 -18.51 8.12 2.53
N PRO A 42 -18.74 7.61 3.76
CA PRO A 42 -18.88 6.17 3.96
C PRO A 42 -20.03 5.70 3.07
N SER A 43 -19.73 4.80 2.14
CA SER A 43 -20.69 4.07 1.35
C SER A 43 -21.49 3.15 2.28
N ALA A 44 -22.42 3.74 3.04
CA ALA A 44 -23.48 3.00 3.68
C ALA A 44 -24.38 2.44 2.56
N PRO A 45 -24.52 1.11 2.43
CA PRO A 45 -25.29 0.52 1.36
C PRO A 45 -26.77 0.91 1.49
N GLU A 46 -27.34 1.47 0.42
CA GLU A 46 -28.79 1.67 0.32
C GLU A 46 -29.49 0.31 0.29
N SER A 47 -30.39 0.11 1.25
CA SER A 47 -31.25 -1.08 1.31
C SER A 47 -32.28 -1.04 0.17
N ILE A 48 -32.20 -2.00 -0.75
CA ILE A 48 -33.13 -2.19 -1.86
C ILE A 48 -34.50 -2.67 -1.32
N PRO A 49 -35.64 -2.13 -1.78
CA PRO A 49 -36.96 -2.54 -1.32
C PRO A 49 -37.34 -3.95 -1.81
N GLY A 50 -37.99 -4.71 -0.92
CA GLY A 50 -38.31 -6.13 -1.08
C GLY A 50 -39.10 -6.49 -2.34
N ALA A 51 -38.79 -7.70 -2.86
CA ALA A 51 -39.39 -8.29 -4.04
C ALA A 51 -40.92 -8.45 -3.89
N ALA A 52 -41.66 -7.91 -4.86
CA ALA A 52 -43.09 -8.13 -5.00
C ALA A 52 -43.35 -9.61 -5.40
N ALA A 53 -44.26 -10.26 -4.69
CA ALA A 53 -44.67 -11.63 -4.98
C ALA A 53 -45.35 -11.71 -6.36
N PRO A 54 -44.94 -12.63 -7.26
CA PRO A 54 -45.53 -12.75 -8.58
C PRO A 54 -46.98 -13.26 -8.50
N THR A 55 -47.87 -12.58 -9.22
CA THR A 55 -49.27 -12.95 -9.34
C THR A 55 -49.41 -14.05 -10.40
N LEU A 56 -49.70 -15.27 -9.95
CA LEU A 56 -49.94 -16.45 -10.77
C LEU A 56 -51.15 -16.24 -11.68
N THR A 57 -50.90 -16.11 -12.99
CA THR A 57 -51.95 -16.09 -14.02
C THR A 57 -51.84 -17.37 -14.83
N ASN A 58 -52.65 -18.37 -14.47
CA ASN A 58 -52.74 -19.67 -15.15
C ASN A 58 -53.41 -19.49 -16.53
N THR A 59 -52.60 -19.42 -17.59
CA THR A 59 -53.07 -19.69 -18.96
C THR A 59 -52.01 -20.55 -19.64
N CYS A 60 -52.27 -21.85 -19.73
CA CYS A 60 -51.39 -22.80 -20.39
C CYS A 60 -51.73 -22.85 -21.89
N ASP A 61 -50.90 -22.24 -22.72
CA ASP A 61 -50.81 -22.54 -24.15
C ASP A 61 -49.46 -23.22 -24.40
N LEU A 62 -49.49 -24.44 -24.92
CA LEU A 62 -48.31 -25.27 -25.18
C LEU A 62 -47.97 -25.19 -26.67
N THR A 63 -47.14 -24.22 -27.04
CA THR A 63 -46.37 -24.23 -28.28
C THR A 63 -44.96 -24.72 -27.98
N PHE A 64 -44.54 -25.82 -28.58
CA PHE A 64 -43.15 -26.24 -28.58
C PHE A 64 -42.55 -25.98 -29.96
N THR A 65 -41.54 -25.12 -29.98
CA THR A 65 -40.64 -24.93 -31.10
C THR A 65 -39.44 -25.85 -30.82
N THR A 66 -39.19 -26.82 -31.69
CA THR A 66 -37.92 -27.55 -31.67
C THR A 66 -36.85 -26.61 -32.21
N THR A 67 -36.23 -25.83 -31.32
CA THR A 67 -34.95 -25.17 -31.60
C THR A 67 -33.95 -26.26 -31.93
N ALA A 68 -33.30 -26.13 -33.10
CA ALA A 68 -32.11 -26.91 -33.40
C ALA A 68 -31.15 -26.75 -32.21
N GLU A 69 -30.55 -27.85 -31.78
CA GLU A 69 -29.52 -27.86 -30.73
C GLU A 69 -28.45 -26.86 -31.17
N THR A 70 -28.45 -25.69 -30.51
CA THR A 70 -27.43 -24.67 -30.71
C THR A 70 -26.11 -25.32 -30.33
N ALA A 71 -25.22 -25.45 -31.31
CA ALA A 71 -23.86 -25.91 -31.05
C ALA A 71 -23.27 -24.97 -29.99
N GLY A 72 -23.02 -25.54 -28.81
CA GLY A 72 -22.50 -24.89 -27.64
C GLY A 72 -20.99 -25.05 -27.54
N CYS A 73 -20.45 -24.64 -26.39
CA CYS A 73 -19.06 -24.87 -26.05
C CYS A 73 -18.62 -26.32 -26.27
N ASN A 74 -17.41 -26.52 -26.81
CA ASN A 74 -16.80 -27.82 -27.09
C ASN A 74 -17.47 -28.64 -28.18
N ASP A 75 -18.50 -28.11 -28.84
CA ASP A 75 -19.03 -28.78 -30.01
C ASP A 75 -18.05 -28.68 -31.17
N PRO A 76 -17.88 -29.77 -31.95
CA PRO A 76 -16.99 -29.78 -33.09
C PRO A 76 -17.51 -28.78 -34.14
N CYS A 77 -16.59 -28.09 -34.79
CA CYS A 77 -16.90 -27.12 -35.83
C CYS A 77 -16.00 -27.32 -37.05
N THR A 78 -16.37 -26.69 -38.16
CA THR A 78 -15.53 -26.57 -39.36
C THR A 78 -15.23 -25.11 -39.70
N ASP A 79 -16.11 -24.19 -39.29
CA ASP A 79 -15.85 -22.76 -39.30
C ASP A 79 -16.66 -22.02 -38.22
N ASP A 80 -16.46 -20.71 -38.09
CA ASP A 80 -17.13 -19.86 -37.10
C ASP A 80 -18.67 -19.85 -37.23
N THR A 81 -19.23 -20.24 -38.38
CA THR A 81 -20.69 -20.25 -38.57
C THR A 81 -21.37 -21.46 -37.94
N ASP A 82 -20.61 -22.51 -37.66
CA ASP A 82 -21.08 -23.68 -36.90
C ASP A 82 -21.26 -23.33 -35.42
N CYS A 83 -20.52 -22.34 -34.89
CA CYS A 83 -20.63 -21.87 -33.51
C CYS A 83 -21.79 -20.90 -33.33
N THR A 84 -22.99 -21.46 -33.16
CA THR A 84 -24.25 -20.69 -33.17
C THR A 84 -24.47 -19.79 -31.95
N GLU A 85 -23.74 -20.01 -30.85
CA GLU A 85 -23.77 -19.12 -29.69
C GLU A 85 -23.00 -17.82 -29.94
N ALA A 86 -23.60 -16.69 -29.57
CA ALA A 86 -22.92 -15.41 -29.67
C ALA A 86 -21.62 -15.41 -28.85
N ASN A 87 -20.54 -14.86 -29.44
CA ASN A 87 -19.18 -14.80 -28.87
C ASN A 87 -18.42 -16.14 -28.83
N HIS A 88 -18.76 -17.10 -29.69
CA HIS A 88 -17.92 -18.26 -29.92
C HIS A 88 -17.22 -18.19 -31.29
N THR A 89 -16.00 -18.72 -31.38
CA THR A 89 -15.24 -18.93 -32.62
C THR A 89 -14.80 -20.38 -32.71
N CYS A 90 -14.63 -20.87 -33.93
CA CYS A 90 -14.09 -22.19 -34.18
C CYS A 90 -12.56 -22.14 -34.02
N VAL A 91 -12.02 -22.88 -33.05
CA VAL A 91 -10.60 -22.90 -32.72
C VAL A 91 -10.05 -24.30 -32.93
N ASP A 92 -8.92 -24.38 -33.61
CA ASP A 92 -8.15 -25.61 -33.79
C ASP A 92 -7.56 -26.03 -32.44
N THR A 93 -8.06 -27.14 -31.87
CA THR A 93 -7.68 -27.57 -30.52
C THR A 93 -6.50 -28.53 -30.49
N ASP A 94 -6.07 -29.03 -31.65
CA ASP A 94 -4.97 -29.95 -31.79
C ASP A 94 -3.94 -29.46 -32.82
N ASP A 95 -2.65 -29.72 -32.59
CA ASP A 95 -1.58 -29.35 -33.55
C ASP A 95 -1.70 -30.07 -34.92
N ASP A 96 -2.68 -30.95 -35.09
CA ASP A 96 -2.91 -31.73 -36.31
C ASP A 96 -4.01 -31.19 -37.24
N GLY A 97 -4.77 -30.18 -36.80
CA GLY A 97 -5.78 -29.49 -37.62
C GLY A 97 -6.99 -30.34 -38.01
N VAL A 98 -7.33 -31.35 -37.19
CA VAL A 98 -8.45 -32.27 -37.47
C VAL A 98 -9.63 -32.06 -36.52
N ASP A 99 -9.37 -31.56 -35.32
CA ASP A 99 -10.38 -31.40 -34.27
C ASP A 99 -10.52 -29.91 -33.91
N ASP A 100 -11.32 -29.18 -34.70
CA ASP A 100 -11.74 -27.83 -34.35
C ASP A 100 -12.94 -27.88 -33.41
N SER A 101 -12.95 -27.02 -32.38
CA SER A 101 -14.05 -26.92 -31.43
C SER A 101 -14.48 -25.47 -31.20
N CYS A 102 -15.77 -25.26 -30.93
CA CYS A 102 -16.27 -23.95 -30.54
C CYS A 102 -15.74 -23.53 -29.16
N ARG A 103 -15.13 -22.33 -29.08
CA ARG A 103 -14.57 -21.70 -27.88
C ARG A 103 -15.02 -20.25 -27.76
N LEU A 104 -14.94 -19.62 -26.59
CA LEU A 104 -15.24 -18.19 -26.48
C LEU A 104 -14.21 -17.36 -27.25
N THR A 105 -14.69 -16.39 -28.03
CA THR A 105 -13.83 -15.43 -28.75
C THR A 105 -12.86 -14.68 -27.82
N ALA A 106 -13.28 -14.42 -26.59
CA ALA A 106 -12.47 -13.72 -25.60
C ALA A 106 -11.44 -14.63 -24.89
N TYR A 107 -11.66 -15.94 -24.89
CA TYR A 107 -10.89 -16.94 -24.14
C TYR A 107 -10.78 -18.24 -24.95
N PRO A 108 -10.06 -18.23 -26.09
CA PRO A 108 -10.00 -19.38 -26.99
C PRO A 108 -9.30 -20.60 -26.39
N ASP A 109 -8.44 -20.37 -25.39
CA ASP A 109 -7.64 -21.42 -24.75
C ASP A 109 -8.40 -22.14 -23.61
N GLU A 110 -9.56 -21.63 -23.17
CA GLU A 110 -10.32 -22.19 -22.05
C GLU A 110 -11.18 -23.38 -22.51
N ILE A 111 -10.91 -24.56 -21.95
CA ILE A 111 -11.56 -25.82 -22.34
C ILE A 111 -13.02 -25.87 -21.88
N ASP A 112 -13.38 -25.20 -20.79
CA ASP A 112 -14.75 -25.23 -20.25
C ASP A 112 -15.68 -24.14 -20.82
N CYS A 113 -15.15 -23.26 -21.68
CA CYS A 113 -15.84 -22.08 -22.20
C CYS A 113 -16.53 -21.27 -21.10
N GLN A 114 -15.90 -21.14 -19.96
CA GLN A 114 -16.25 -20.12 -18.99
C GLN A 114 -15.24 -18.99 -19.14
N ALA A 115 -15.68 -17.75 -18.91
CA ALA A 115 -14.71 -16.70 -18.66
C ALA A 115 -13.88 -17.15 -17.44
N PRO A 116 -12.55 -16.99 -17.45
CA PRO A 116 -11.71 -17.29 -16.30
C PRO A 116 -12.40 -16.71 -15.07
N VAL A 117 -12.71 -17.57 -14.11
CA VAL A 117 -13.33 -17.13 -12.86
C VAL A 117 -12.32 -16.24 -12.20
N VAL A 118 -12.47 -14.93 -12.39
CA VAL A 118 -11.67 -13.95 -11.67
C VAL A 118 -12.00 -14.19 -10.20
N PRO A 119 -11.02 -14.52 -9.36
CA PRO A 119 -11.27 -14.70 -7.95
C PRO A 119 -11.94 -13.42 -7.43
N ASP A 120 -13.02 -13.54 -6.68
CA ASP A 120 -13.75 -12.37 -6.16
C ASP A 120 -13.27 -12.02 -4.75
N SER A 121 -12.47 -12.91 -4.14
CA SER A 121 -12.09 -12.83 -2.74
C SER A 121 -10.85 -13.66 -2.38
N CYS A 122 -10.39 -13.47 -1.14
CA CYS A 122 -9.44 -14.33 -0.46
C CYS A 122 -9.85 -15.81 -0.49
N ASN A 123 -8.87 -16.72 -0.65
CA ASN A 123 -9.03 -18.18 -0.74
C ASN A 123 -9.66 -18.70 -2.04
N ASP A 124 -10.04 -17.84 -2.97
CA ASP A 124 -10.50 -18.31 -4.27
C ASP A 124 -9.35 -19.00 -5.01
N SER A 125 -9.69 -20.04 -5.77
CA SER A 125 -8.71 -20.76 -6.58
C SER A 125 -8.13 -19.85 -7.65
N CYS A 126 -6.85 -20.01 -7.93
CA CYS A 126 -6.16 -19.26 -8.97
C CYS A 126 -5.22 -20.19 -9.75
N THR A 127 -4.88 -19.77 -10.96
CA THR A 127 -3.85 -20.37 -11.80
C THR A 127 -2.63 -19.45 -11.93
N THR A 128 -2.82 -18.13 -11.78
CA THR A 128 -1.75 -17.14 -11.90
C THR A 128 -1.86 -16.01 -10.88
N ASN A 129 -0.73 -15.36 -10.55
CA ASN A 129 -0.73 -14.16 -9.71
C ASN A 129 -1.54 -13.00 -10.30
N ALA A 130 -1.64 -12.91 -11.63
CA ALA A 130 -2.37 -11.82 -12.28
C ALA A 130 -3.87 -11.84 -11.92
N GLU A 131 -4.44 -13.02 -11.74
CA GLU A 131 -5.82 -13.20 -11.30
C GLU A 131 -6.03 -12.64 -9.89
N CYS A 132 -5.12 -12.93 -8.96
CA CYS A 132 -5.21 -12.45 -7.57
C CYS A 132 -4.94 -10.95 -7.45
N VAL A 133 -3.95 -10.42 -8.17
CA VAL A 133 -3.58 -8.99 -8.17
C VAL A 133 -4.71 -8.12 -8.75
N ALA A 134 -5.56 -8.68 -9.61
CA ALA A 134 -6.75 -7.99 -10.11
C ALA A 134 -7.80 -7.75 -9.03
N VAL A 135 -7.82 -8.59 -7.98
CA VAL A 135 -8.72 -8.48 -6.81
C VAL A 135 -8.15 -7.48 -5.80
N ASP A 136 -6.90 -7.72 -5.40
CA ASP A 136 -6.16 -6.91 -4.44
C ASP A 136 -4.67 -6.93 -4.83
N PRO A 137 -4.01 -5.77 -4.97
CA PRO A 137 -2.62 -5.69 -5.39
C PRO A 137 -1.63 -6.39 -4.44
N ASP A 138 -2.03 -6.63 -3.19
CA ASP A 138 -1.20 -7.30 -2.18
C ASP A 138 -1.41 -8.83 -2.18
N PHE A 139 -2.25 -9.36 -3.09
CA PHE A 139 -2.49 -10.80 -3.20
C PHE A 139 -1.56 -11.50 -4.19
N THR A 140 -1.16 -12.72 -3.84
CA THR A 140 -0.34 -13.66 -4.63
C THR A 140 -1.07 -15.00 -4.76
N CYS A 141 -0.83 -15.72 -5.86
CA CYS A 141 -1.38 -17.05 -6.07
C CYS A 141 -0.42 -18.07 -5.46
N SER A 142 -0.72 -18.51 -4.22
CA SER A 142 0.16 -19.40 -3.45
C SER A 142 -0.45 -20.79 -3.31
N ASP A 143 0.43 -21.79 -3.28
CA ASP A 143 0.08 -23.14 -2.85
C ASP A 143 -0.29 -23.09 -1.36
N THR A 144 -1.44 -23.66 -1.01
CA THR A 144 -2.02 -23.51 0.33
C THR A 144 -2.41 -24.84 0.96
N ASP A 145 -2.23 -25.96 0.26
CA ASP A 145 -2.47 -27.28 0.82
C ASP A 145 -1.46 -28.31 0.32
N ASP A 146 -1.33 -29.42 1.05
CA ASP A 146 -0.47 -30.55 0.67
C ASP A 146 -0.90 -31.22 -0.66
N ALA A 147 -2.03 -30.79 -1.24
CA ALA A 147 -2.57 -31.29 -2.50
C ALA A 147 -2.13 -30.47 -3.71
N GLY A 148 -1.43 -29.34 -3.52
CA GLY A 148 -0.94 -28.48 -4.59
C GLY A 148 -2.00 -27.54 -5.16
N ASN A 149 -3.08 -27.26 -4.42
CA ASN A 149 -4.13 -26.36 -4.88
C ASN A 149 -3.73 -24.90 -4.62
N LEU A 150 -3.56 -24.15 -5.70
CA LEU A 150 -3.24 -22.73 -5.68
C LEU A 150 -4.47 -21.88 -5.33
N ARG A 151 -4.29 -20.92 -4.40
CA ARG A 151 -5.34 -19.98 -3.98
C ARG A 151 -4.79 -18.57 -3.79
N CYS A 152 -5.65 -17.56 -3.95
CA CYS A 152 -5.28 -16.17 -3.70
C CYS A 152 -5.12 -15.87 -2.20
N ARG A 153 -3.95 -15.35 -1.82
CA ARG A 153 -3.54 -15.06 -0.44
C ARG A 153 -2.77 -13.75 -0.38
N LEU A 154 -2.66 -13.14 0.80
CA LEU A 154 -1.76 -12.01 1.02
C LEU A 154 -0.30 -12.43 0.78
N ASP A 155 0.47 -11.63 0.03
CA ASP A 155 1.90 -11.85 -0.21
C ASP A 155 2.71 -11.86 1.09
N GLU A 156 2.29 -11.04 2.07
CA GLU A 156 2.90 -10.99 3.40
C GLU A 156 2.55 -12.19 4.29
N ASN A 157 1.50 -12.97 3.96
CA ASN A 157 1.02 -14.07 4.77
C ASN A 157 0.32 -15.17 3.93
N PRO A 158 1.07 -15.90 3.07
CA PRO A 158 0.50 -16.85 2.13
C PRO A 158 -0.18 -18.05 2.81
N ASP A 159 0.20 -18.39 4.03
CA ASP A 159 -0.35 -19.53 4.77
C ASP A 159 -1.71 -19.22 5.43
N SER A 160 -2.16 -17.97 5.42
CA SER A 160 -3.39 -17.55 6.12
C SER A 160 -4.66 -17.95 5.40
N THR A 161 -5.48 -18.75 6.08
CA THR A 161 -6.85 -19.14 5.65
C THR A 161 -7.89 -18.05 5.78
N THR A 162 -7.57 -16.94 6.45
CA THR A 162 -8.49 -15.80 6.59
C THR A 162 -8.09 -14.60 5.73
N CYS A 163 -6.93 -14.66 5.05
CA CYS A 163 -6.25 -13.52 4.42
C CYS A 163 -6.31 -12.26 5.26
N GLN A 164 -6.08 -12.43 6.54
CA GLN A 164 -5.66 -11.32 7.38
C GLN A 164 -4.14 -11.17 7.22
N PRO A 165 -3.62 -9.93 7.31
CA PRO A 165 -2.19 -9.73 7.50
C PRO A 165 -1.71 -10.69 8.58
N ALA A 166 -0.47 -11.19 8.48
CA ALA A 166 0.09 -11.98 9.56
C ALA A 166 -0.18 -11.24 10.86
N ASP A 167 -0.95 -11.87 11.76
CA ASP A 167 -1.00 -11.43 13.16
C ASP A 167 0.46 -11.24 13.52
N ASN A 168 0.86 -10.00 13.77
CA ASN A 168 2.25 -9.58 13.91
C ASN A 168 3.06 -10.70 14.59
N PRO A 169 3.95 -11.39 13.86
CA PRO A 169 4.41 -12.68 14.32
C PRO A 169 5.13 -12.52 15.67
N GLN A 170 4.64 -13.28 16.64
CA GLN A 170 5.39 -13.84 17.75
C GLN A 170 5.77 -12.91 18.91
N CYS A 171 4.91 -11.98 19.28
CA CYS A 171 4.95 -11.50 20.65
C CYS A 171 4.51 -12.61 21.62
N ASN A 172 5.32 -12.92 22.63
CA ASN A 172 5.09 -13.97 23.64
C ASN A 172 5.32 -15.41 23.19
N ASP A 173 5.78 -15.65 21.97
CA ASP A 173 6.10 -17.03 21.60
C ASP A 173 7.36 -17.49 22.32
N THR A 174 7.38 -18.75 22.73
CA THR A 174 8.49 -19.32 23.48
C THR A 174 9.74 -19.41 22.62
N CYS A 175 10.89 -19.04 23.18
CA CYS A 175 12.18 -19.08 22.51
C CYS A 175 13.27 -19.58 23.46
N ASP A 176 14.27 -20.26 22.91
CA ASP A 176 15.49 -20.62 23.63
C ASP A 176 16.63 -19.64 23.31
N ASN A 177 16.56 -18.97 22.16
CA ASN A 177 17.54 -18.01 21.69
C ASN A 177 16.95 -17.03 20.64
N ASN A 178 17.71 -15.99 20.27
CA ASN A 178 17.22 -14.95 19.35
C ASN A 178 16.89 -15.42 17.93
N SER A 179 17.41 -16.58 17.48
CA SER A 179 17.08 -17.09 16.14
C SER A 179 15.71 -17.78 16.07
N ASP A 180 15.11 -18.05 17.23
CA ASP A 180 13.75 -18.58 17.33
C ASP A 180 12.70 -17.46 17.20
N CYS A 181 13.12 -16.18 17.25
CA CYS A 181 12.25 -15.02 17.13
C CYS A 181 12.27 -14.43 15.72
N PRO A 182 11.15 -13.87 15.24
CA PRO A 182 11.07 -13.23 13.94
C PRO A 182 11.95 -11.97 13.86
N THR A 183 12.23 -11.55 12.63
CA THR A 183 13.14 -10.44 12.34
C THR A 183 12.58 -9.16 12.98
N SER A 184 13.32 -8.56 13.92
CA SER A 184 13.01 -7.40 14.79
C SER A 184 12.67 -7.72 16.26
N MET A 185 12.51 -8.99 16.64
CA MET A 185 12.31 -9.38 18.04
C MET A 185 13.56 -10.02 18.66
N VAL A 186 13.63 -10.00 19.99
CA VAL A 186 14.70 -10.59 20.78
C VAL A 186 14.10 -11.52 21.83
N CYS A 187 14.75 -12.67 22.07
CA CYS A 187 14.34 -13.60 23.10
C CYS A 187 14.62 -12.99 24.49
N ASP A 188 13.59 -12.79 25.31
CA ASP A 188 13.76 -12.38 26.69
C ASP A 188 14.09 -13.58 27.56
N SER A 189 15.32 -13.63 28.06
CA SER A 189 15.82 -14.70 28.94
C SER A 189 15.09 -14.81 30.28
N THR A 190 14.24 -13.84 30.62
CA THR A 190 13.46 -13.85 31.87
C THR A 190 12.16 -14.60 31.72
N SER A 191 11.50 -14.45 30.57
CA SER A 191 10.21 -15.08 30.27
C SER A 191 10.31 -16.23 29.28
N ASP A 192 11.49 -16.47 28.69
CA ASP A 192 11.75 -17.40 27.58
C ASP A 192 10.77 -17.17 26.43
N THR A 193 10.48 -15.89 26.14
CA THR A 193 9.57 -15.50 25.06
C THR A 193 10.10 -14.36 24.20
N CYS A 194 9.73 -14.34 22.93
CA CYS A 194 10.06 -13.27 22.00
C CYS A 194 9.38 -11.97 22.40
N ARG A 195 10.18 -10.91 22.48
CA ARG A 195 9.78 -9.55 22.88
C ARG A 195 10.33 -8.52 21.90
N ASN A 196 9.65 -7.39 21.81
CA ASN A 196 10.24 -6.21 21.19
C ASN A 196 11.46 -5.76 22.03
N PRO A 197 12.65 -5.58 21.43
CA PRO A 197 13.86 -5.19 22.15
C PRO A 197 13.75 -3.86 22.89
N ASP A 198 12.87 -2.96 22.43
CA ASP A 198 12.70 -1.62 23.00
C ASP A 198 11.77 -1.59 24.23
N CYS A 199 10.96 -2.63 24.45
CA CYS A 199 9.98 -2.68 25.54
C CYS A 199 9.71 -4.13 26.02
N ARG A 200 10.75 -4.79 26.53
CA ARG A 200 10.67 -6.22 26.94
C ARG A 200 9.65 -6.53 28.04
N ALA A 201 9.23 -5.52 28.80
CA ALA A 201 8.24 -5.68 29.86
C ALA A 201 6.80 -5.80 29.33
N GLU A 202 6.54 -5.28 28.13
CA GLU A 202 5.19 -5.24 27.56
C GLU A 202 4.83 -6.59 26.93
N THR A 203 3.66 -7.11 27.28
CA THR A 203 3.16 -8.40 26.79
C THR A 203 2.40 -8.29 25.47
N ASP A 204 2.06 -7.10 25.00
CA ASP A 204 1.48 -6.91 23.67
C ASP A 204 2.55 -6.65 22.59
N CYS A 205 3.82 -6.48 23.01
CA CYS A 205 4.98 -6.11 22.18
C CYS A 205 4.75 -4.86 21.31
N VAL A 206 3.74 -4.08 21.65
CA VAL A 206 3.58 -2.73 21.18
C VAL A 206 4.23 -1.90 22.26
N CYS A 207 5.41 -1.37 21.98
CA CYS A 207 5.95 -0.34 22.85
C CYS A 207 4.94 0.79 22.81
N ALA A 208 4.28 1.06 23.95
CA ALA A 208 3.42 2.21 24.07
C ALA A 208 4.19 3.37 23.44
N GLU A 209 3.63 3.95 22.38
CA GLU A 209 4.23 5.12 21.76
C GLU A 209 4.51 6.06 22.92
N VAL A 210 5.78 6.35 23.16
CA VAL A 210 6.19 7.15 24.31
C VAL A 210 5.36 8.40 24.21
N ASP A 211 4.38 8.54 25.10
CA ASP A 211 3.53 9.71 25.15
C ASP A 211 4.54 10.85 25.28
N GLU A 212 4.65 11.70 24.24
CA GLU A 212 5.72 12.71 24.13
C GLU A 212 5.65 13.74 25.29
N ASP A 213 4.73 13.53 26.22
CA ASP A 213 4.50 14.28 27.45
C ASP A 213 5.15 13.68 28.72
N ILE A 214 5.92 12.56 28.68
CA ILE A 214 6.82 12.24 29.82
C ILE A 214 8.01 13.20 29.78
N VAL A 215 7.90 14.27 30.56
CA VAL A 215 8.89 15.33 30.65
C VAL A 215 9.82 15.03 31.81
N CYS A 216 11.04 15.58 31.74
CA CYS A 216 11.94 15.70 32.89
C CYS A 216 11.20 15.93 34.22
N ASN A 217 11.63 15.25 35.28
CA ASN A 217 11.10 15.35 36.65
C ASN A 217 9.75 14.65 36.89
N ASP A 218 9.28 13.88 35.91
CA ASP A 218 8.16 12.96 36.14
C ASP A 218 8.52 11.84 37.11
N ALA A 219 7.51 11.31 37.79
CA ALA A 219 7.70 10.25 38.78
C ALA A 219 8.09 8.94 38.09
N CYS A 220 9.05 8.23 38.65
CA CYS A 220 9.48 6.92 38.17
C CYS A 220 9.77 5.97 39.36
N THR A 221 9.77 4.68 39.09
CA THR A 221 10.16 3.62 40.04
C THR A 221 11.43 2.88 39.61
N ASN A 222 11.80 2.97 38.33
CA ASN A 222 13.00 2.38 37.74
C ASN A 222 13.40 3.12 36.45
N ASP A 223 14.61 2.88 35.95
CA ASP A 223 15.19 3.61 34.81
C ASP A 223 14.45 3.40 33.48
N ASN A 224 13.72 2.29 33.31
CA ASN A 224 13.02 1.99 32.05
C ASN A 224 11.75 2.84 31.87
N GLU A 225 11.26 3.49 32.92
CA GLU A 225 10.11 4.40 32.86
C GLU A 225 10.51 5.80 32.36
N CYS A 226 11.81 6.06 32.23
CA CYS A 226 12.33 7.35 31.79
C CYS A 226 12.66 7.35 30.29
N PRO A 227 12.40 8.45 29.56
CA PRO A 227 12.78 8.59 28.16
C PRO A 227 14.28 8.37 27.93
N SER A 228 14.64 7.95 26.71
CA SER A 228 16.02 7.57 26.37
C SER A 228 17.04 8.65 26.78
N GLY A 229 18.02 8.24 27.60
CA GLY A 229 19.07 9.12 28.11
C GLY A 229 18.79 9.79 29.46
N MET A 230 17.72 9.39 30.16
CA MET A 230 17.45 9.76 31.55
C MET A 230 17.44 8.54 32.46
N ASP A 231 17.83 8.75 33.72
CA ASP A 231 17.85 7.73 34.78
C ASP A 231 16.83 8.11 35.87
N CYS A 232 16.31 7.11 36.58
CA CYS A 232 15.35 7.32 37.66
C CYS A 232 16.07 7.64 38.98
N VAL A 233 16.31 8.93 39.25
CA VAL A 233 17.00 9.39 40.45
C VAL A 233 16.03 9.98 41.45
N SER A 234 15.99 9.40 42.66
CA SER A 234 15.07 9.81 43.73
C SER A 234 13.59 9.76 43.32
N ASN A 235 13.20 8.70 42.62
CA ASN A 235 11.85 8.49 42.05
C ASN A 235 11.42 9.57 41.05
N ARG A 236 12.38 10.22 40.37
CA ARG A 236 12.15 11.24 39.35
C ARG A 236 13.06 10.98 38.15
N CYS A 237 12.55 11.10 36.93
CA CYS A 237 13.39 10.99 35.73
C CYS A 237 14.31 12.21 35.63
N ARG A 238 15.63 11.97 35.63
CA ARG A 238 16.66 13.01 35.58
C ARG A 238 17.74 12.68 34.57
N ASN A 239 18.37 13.73 34.05
CA ASN A 239 19.55 13.56 33.23
C ASN A 239 20.75 13.14 34.13
N PRO A 240 21.41 12.01 33.86
CA PRO A 240 22.52 11.51 34.70
C PRO A 240 23.73 12.43 34.76
N GLN A 241 23.83 13.43 33.87
CA GLN A 241 24.89 14.44 33.92
C GLN A 241 24.59 15.59 34.90
N CYS A 242 23.37 15.67 35.45
CA CYS A 242 22.92 16.70 36.39
C CYS A 242 21.71 16.22 37.20
N ASP A 243 21.91 15.21 38.03
CA ASP A 243 20.88 14.58 38.87
C ASP A 243 20.33 15.50 39.98
N ASP A 244 20.97 16.62 40.25
CA ASP A 244 20.46 17.64 41.16
C ASP A 244 19.50 18.64 40.48
N GLU A 245 19.47 18.70 39.15
CA GLU A 245 18.68 19.69 38.41
C GLU A 245 17.26 19.19 38.12
N THR A 246 16.29 20.10 38.27
CA THR A 246 14.86 19.78 38.08
C THR A 246 14.35 20.09 36.68
N ASP A 247 15.13 20.81 35.87
CA ASP A 247 14.82 21.13 34.48
C ASP A 247 15.48 20.17 33.47
N CYS A 248 16.31 19.23 33.96
CA CYS A 248 17.12 18.27 33.18
C CYS A 248 17.97 18.90 32.07
N THR A 249 18.18 20.21 32.13
CA THR A 249 19.11 20.92 31.27
C THR A 249 20.42 21.03 32.03
N CYS A 250 21.33 20.10 31.76
CA CYS A 250 22.66 20.21 32.34
C CYS A 250 23.32 21.45 31.76
N SER A 251 23.49 22.46 32.60
CA SER A 251 24.33 23.61 32.31
C SER A 251 25.77 23.13 32.24
N LEU A 252 26.13 22.48 31.14
CA LEU A 252 27.50 22.17 30.79
C LEU A 252 28.30 23.47 30.89
N ALA A 253 29.23 23.51 31.83
CA ALA A 253 30.16 24.62 32.00
C ALA A 253 30.75 24.98 30.63
N ARG A 254 30.47 26.21 30.16
CA ARG A 254 31.00 26.88 28.97
C ARG A 254 32.20 26.16 28.32
N ALA A 255 31.92 25.24 27.40
CA ALA A 255 32.71 25.14 26.18
C ALA A 255 32.30 26.32 25.31
N ALA A 256 33.27 27.03 24.73
CA ALA A 256 33.05 28.27 23.99
C ALA A 256 31.89 28.17 23.00
N THR A 257 30.90 29.02 23.22
CA THR A 257 29.69 29.22 22.41
C THR A 257 30.06 29.57 20.96
N PRO A 258 29.69 28.78 19.93
CA PRO A 258 29.36 29.37 18.64
C PRO A 258 28.00 30.07 18.82
N THR A 259 27.98 31.35 18.48
CA THR A 259 26.81 32.25 18.48
C THR A 259 25.57 31.56 17.90
N ALA A 260 24.50 31.47 18.70
CA ALA A 260 23.21 30.95 18.28
C ALA A 260 22.56 31.85 17.21
N THR A 261 22.01 31.22 16.17
CA THR A 261 21.00 31.81 15.28
C THR A 261 19.62 31.48 15.86
N PRO A 262 18.66 32.43 15.96
CA PRO A 262 17.42 32.24 16.69
C PRO A 262 16.45 31.29 15.98
N SER A 263 15.92 30.31 16.70
CA SER A 263 14.82 29.44 16.24
C SER A 263 13.50 29.97 16.80
N THR A 264 12.60 30.31 15.89
CA THR A 264 11.27 30.87 16.13
C THR A 264 10.26 29.74 16.22
N SER A 265 9.24 29.90 17.06
CA SER A 265 8.06 29.04 17.24
C SER A 265 7.44 28.55 15.92
N LEU A 266 6.98 27.30 15.95
CA LEU A 266 6.33 26.59 14.86
C LEU A 266 5.09 27.36 14.35
N PRO A 267 5.08 27.82 13.07
CA PRO A 267 3.91 28.48 12.51
C PRO A 267 2.91 27.45 11.99
N ASP A 268 1.64 27.71 12.27
CA ASP A 268 0.49 27.20 11.55
C ASP A 268 0.76 27.34 10.03
N ALA A 269 0.89 26.21 9.32
CA ALA A 269 1.25 26.17 7.91
C ALA A 269 0.05 26.53 7.02
N GLY A 270 -0.58 27.67 7.29
CA GLY A 270 -1.31 28.41 6.29
C GLY A 270 -0.31 28.86 5.23
N VAL A 271 -0.34 28.22 4.06
CA VAL A 271 0.32 28.72 2.85
C VAL A 271 -0.23 30.12 2.56
N SER A 272 0.45 31.13 3.11
CA SER A 272 0.11 32.51 2.86
C SER A 272 0.35 32.79 1.38
N THR A 273 -0.69 33.29 0.72
CA THR A 273 -0.70 33.78 -0.66
C THR A 273 0.51 34.66 -1.09
N PRO A 274 1.24 35.40 -0.23
CA PRO A 274 2.47 36.10 -0.63
C PRO A 274 3.59 35.21 -1.21
N THR A 275 3.73 33.94 -0.82
CA THR A 275 4.85 33.11 -1.28
C THR A 275 4.74 32.76 -2.76
N PHE A 276 3.52 32.55 -3.26
CA PHE A 276 3.27 32.32 -4.69
C PHE A 276 3.55 33.57 -5.54
N VAL A 277 3.24 34.76 -5.02
CA VAL A 277 3.53 36.02 -5.73
C VAL A 277 5.05 36.28 -5.75
N GLY A 278 5.75 35.98 -4.66
CA GLY A 278 7.20 36.14 -4.56
C GLY A 278 7.99 35.24 -5.52
N VAL A 279 7.63 33.95 -5.58
CA VAL A 279 8.28 33.00 -6.51
C VAL A 279 7.94 33.33 -7.96
N GLY A 280 6.69 33.70 -8.25
CA GLY A 280 6.28 34.14 -9.59
C GLY A 280 7.03 35.38 -10.09
N ALA A 281 7.23 36.38 -9.23
CA ALA A 281 7.97 37.59 -9.58
C ALA A 281 9.47 37.32 -9.80
N ALA A 282 10.08 36.43 -9.01
CA ALA A 282 11.48 36.05 -9.17
C ALA A 282 11.73 35.31 -10.49
N ILE A 283 10.84 34.40 -10.88
CA ILE A 283 10.92 33.70 -12.16
C ILE A 283 10.76 34.68 -13.34
N LEU A 284 9.81 35.62 -13.25
CA LEU A 284 9.63 36.65 -14.28
C LEU A 284 10.84 37.57 -14.43
N LEU A 285 11.48 37.97 -13.33
CA LEU A 285 12.72 38.76 -13.38
C LEU A 285 13.88 37.97 -13.95
N PHE A 286 14.00 36.69 -13.62
CA PHE A 286 15.07 35.83 -14.13
C PHE A 286 14.92 35.59 -15.64
N VAL A 287 13.70 35.31 -16.11
CA VAL A 287 13.39 35.20 -17.54
C VAL A 287 13.60 36.53 -18.25
N GLY A 288 13.19 37.65 -17.66
CA GLY A 288 13.40 38.99 -18.20
C GLY A 288 14.89 39.34 -18.35
N ALA A 289 15.72 39.00 -17.36
CA ALA A 289 17.17 39.20 -17.43
C ALA A 289 17.81 38.30 -18.50
N LEU A 290 17.32 37.06 -18.67
CA LEU A 290 17.77 36.16 -19.73
C LEU A 290 17.43 36.70 -21.12
N ILE A 291 16.23 37.24 -21.32
CA ILE A 291 15.82 37.86 -22.60
C ILE A 291 16.65 39.11 -22.89
N LEU A 292 17.01 39.90 -21.88
CA LEU A 292 17.78 41.14 -22.08
C LEU A 292 19.27 40.90 -22.38
N VAL A 293 19.78 39.71 -22.04
CA VAL A 293 21.16 39.29 -22.33
C VAL A 293 21.27 38.55 -23.68
N LEU A 294 20.15 38.14 -24.27
CA LEU A 294 20.05 37.47 -25.57
C LEU A 294 19.92 38.46 -26.73
#